data_AF-A0A931FAU7-F1
#
_entry.id   AF-A0A931FAU7-F1
#
_cell.length_a   1.000
_cell.length_b   1.000
_cell.length_c   1.000
_cell.angle_alpha   90.00
_cell.angle_beta   90.00
_cell.angle_gamma   90.00
#
_symmetry.space_group_name_H-M   'P 1'
#
loop_
_entity.id
_entity.type
_entity.pdbx_description
1 polymer ?
#
loop_
_entity_poly.entity_id
_entity_poly.type
_entity_poly.pdbx_seq_one_letter_code
_entity_poly.pdbx_strand_id
1 'polypeptide(L)'
;MVYFLALFALFLAAWGTATIRAGLKVWRNQTPPKWAARSNPMFREAVWQGVRRALVPMGVFQWLLGILFLAAGIVINNDPSGTPSPGPLWANLLLWLAILGLPTSGWLAFSIVSFNRPQFLVPRHLRNQLGSKTAKRQEV
;
A
#
# COMPACT_ATOMS: atom_id res chain seq x y z
N MET A 1 4.27 25.40 -3.15
CA MET A 1 3.79 24.06 -3.60
C MET A 1 4.61 22.91 -3.02
N VAL A 2 5.96 22.97 -3.06
CA VAL A 2 6.85 21.92 -2.49
C VAL A 2 6.53 21.56 -1.04
N TYR A 3 6.36 22.56 -0.17
CA TYR A 3 6.10 22.32 1.25
C TYR A 3 4.82 21.50 1.51
N PHE A 4 3.76 21.76 0.73
CA PHE A 4 2.53 20.96 0.81
C PHE A 4 2.78 19.51 0.37
N LEU A 5 3.50 19.30 -0.74
CA LEU A 5 3.85 17.96 -1.22
C LEU A 5 4.74 17.21 -0.23
N ALA A 6 5.68 17.90 0.42
CA ALA A 6 6.55 17.32 1.44
C ALA A 6 5.78 16.92 2.70
N LEU A 7 4.87 17.78 3.18
CA LEU A 7 3.99 17.45 4.32
C LEU A 7 3.05 16.30 3.99
N PHE A 8 2.50 16.27 2.77
CA PHE A 8 1.65 15.19 2.31
C PHE A 8 2.42 13.87 2.17
N ALA A 9 3.65 13.91 1.64
CA ALA A 9 4.54 12.76 1.58
C ALA A 9 4.89 12.24 2.98
N LEU A 10 5.14 13.14 3.94
CA LEU A 10 5.40 12.78 5.33
C LEU A 10 4.18 12.11 5.98
N PHE A 11 2.99 12.67 5.76
CA PHE A 11 1.74 12.08 6.22
C PHE A 11 1.56 10.66 5.65
N LEU A 12 1.79 10.47 4.35
CA LEU A 12 1.72 9.16 3.70
C LEU A 12 2.76 8.19 4.23
N ALA A 13 3.99 8.63 4.52
CA ALA A 13 5.04 7.80 5.09
C ALA A 13 4.71 7.37 6.54
N ALA A 14 4.19 8.30 7.35
CA ALA A 14 3.74 8.01 8.72
C ALA A 14 2.58 7.00 8.70
N TRP A 15 1.58 7.22 7.84
CA TRP A 15 0.45 6.33 7.68
C TRP A 15 0.87 4.97 7.12
N GLY A 16 1.72 4.94 6.09
CA GLY A 16 2.32 3.74 5.53
C GLY A 16 3.06 2.91 6.58
N THR A 17 3.85 3.57 7.43
CA THR A 17 4.54 2.91 8.54
C THR A 17 3.57 2.32 9.56
N ALA A 18 2.52 3.06 9.93
CA ALA A 18 1.48 2.55 10.82
C ALA A 18 0.78 1.32 10.21
N THR A 19 0.44 1.37 8.93
CA THR A 19 -0.18 0.25 8.19
C THR A 19 0.73 -0.97 8.13
N ILE A 20 2.03 -0.80 7.85
CA ILE A 20 3.00 -1.91 7.85
C ILE A 20 3.10 -2.50 9.26
N ARG A 21 3.23 -1.67 10.30
CA ARG A 21 3.30 -2.16 11.70
C ARG A 21 2.04 -2.93 12.08
N ALA A 22 0.87 -2.43 11.71
CA ALA A 22 -0.40 -3.10 11.92
C ALA A 22 -0.46 -4.44 11.17
N GLY A 23 -0.05 -4.46 9.90
CA GLY A 23 0.04 -5.66 9.07
C GLY A 23 0.98 -6.71 9.65
N LEU A 24 2.19 -6.31 10.05
CA LEU A 24 3.15 -7.20 10.70
C LEU A 24 2.62 -7.74 12.02
N LYS A 25 1.89 -6.95 12.80
CA LYS A 25 1.24 -7.42 14.03
C LYS A 25 0.17 -8.47 13.76
N VAL A 26 -0.64 -8.28 12.71
CA VAL A 26 -1.62 -9.27 12.25
C VAL A 26 -0.92 -10.52 11.72
N TRP A 27 0.17 -10.38 10.97
CA TRP A 27 0.90 -11.51 10.39
C TRP A 27 1.68 -12.35 11.42
N ARG A 28 2.08 -11.75 12.54
CA ARG A 28 2.80 -12.44 13.62
C ARG A 28 1.86 -13.13 14.60
N ASN A 29 0.67 -12.60 14.84
CA ASN A 29 -0.25 -13.13 15.85
C ASN A 29 -1.26 -14.09 15.21
N GLN A 30 -1.32 -15.33 15.68
CA GLN A 30 -2.32 -16.31 15.23
C GLN A 30 -3.75 -15.84 15.56
N THR A 31 -3.92 -15.20 16.71
CA THR A 31 -5.15 -14.52 17.09
C THR A 31 -5.12 -13.06 16.62
N PRO A 32 -6.09 -12.62 15.80
CA PRO A 32 -6.10 -11.25 15.31
C PRO A 32 -6.23 -10.26 16.46
N PRO A 33 -5.51 -9.12 16.43
CA PRO A 33 -5.69 -8.04 17.40
C PRO A 33 -7.16 -7.63 17.53
N LYS A 34 -7.61 -7.20 18.72
CA LYS A 34 -9.03 -6.82 18.98
C LYS A 34 -9.58 -5.82 17.96
N TRP A 35 -8.80 -4.83 17.54
CA TRP A 35 -9.21 -3.85 16.52
C TRP A 35 -9.37 -4.49 15.14
N ALA A 36 -8.52 -5.46 14.80
CA ALA A 36 -8.56 -6.16 13.53
C ALA A 36 -9.74 -7.12 13.50
N ALA A 37 -10.00 -7.85 14.58
CA ALA A 37 -11.09 -8.82 14.70
C ALA A 37 -12.50 -8.20 14.60
N ARG A 38 -12.64 -6.89 14.84
CA ARG A 38 -13.92 -6.19 14.68
C ARG A 38 -14.33 -6.17 13.21
N SER A 39 -15.63 -6.33 12.96
CA SER A 39 -16.22 -6.06 11.65
C SER A 39 -16.07 -4.56 11.33
N ASN A 40 -15.86 -4.25 10.06
CA ASN A 40 -15.80 -2.88 9.60
C ASN A 40 -17.10 -2.55 8.86
N PRO A 41 -17.90 -1.56 9.30
CA PRO A 41 -19.18 -1.24 8.64
C PRO A 41 -19.01 -0.77 7.18
N MET A 42 -17.82 -0.30 6.81
CA MET A 42 -17.52 0.15 5.44
C MET A 42 -17.28 -1.01 4.46
N PHE A 43 -16.88 -2.19 4.93
CA PHE A 43 -16.47 -3.30 4.08
C PHE A 43 -17.21 -4.59 4.45
N ARG A 44 -17.70 -5.33 3.45
CA ARG A 44 -18.16 -6.72 3.67
C ARG A 44 -17.05 -7.54 4.32
N GLU A 45 -17.40 -8.50 5.18
CA GLU A 45 -16.41 -9.25 5.98
C GLU A 45 -15.35 -9.95 5.09
N ALA A 46 -15.75 -10.49 3.94
CA ALA A 46 -14.80 -11.10 3.00
C ALA A 46 -13.76 -10.10 2.44
N VAL A 47 -14.17 -8.86 2.17
CA VAL A 47 -13.28 -7.78 1.74
C VAL A 47 -12.38 -7.36 2.90
N TRP A 48 -12.96 -7.21 4.10
CA TRP A 48 -12.22 -6.84 5.29
C TRP A 48 -11.14 -7.85 5.66
N GLN A 49 -11.42 -9.15 5.57
CA GLN A 49 -10.41 -10.20 5.71
C GLN A 49 -9.32 -10.13 4.62
N GLY A 50 -9.70 -9.79 3.38
CA GLY A 50 -8.75 -9.44 2.32
C GLY A 50 -7.81 -8.31 2.73
N VAL A 51 -8.36 -7.20 3.23
CA VAL A 51 -7.60 -6.03 3.66
C VAL A 51 -6.62 -6.39 4.79
N ARG A 52 -7.06 -7.15 5.79
CA ARG A 52 -6.19 -7.61 6.90
C ARG A 52 -4.95 -8.38 6.40
N ARG A 53 -5.10 -9.20 5.35
CA ARG A 53 -4.00 -9.93 4.71
C ARG A 53 -3.08 -9.00 3.92
N ALA A 54 -3.66 -8.01 3.24
CA ALA A 54 -2.95 -7.07 2.36
C ALA A 54 -2.37 -5.84 3.06
N LEU A 55 -2.46 -5.71 4.39
CA LEU A 55 -1.98 -4.52 5.12
C LEU A 55 -0.52 -4.16 4.82
N VAL A 56 0.39 -5.15 4.77
CA VAL A 56 1.80 -4.88 4.47
C VAL A 56 1.99 -4.32 3.05
N PRO A 57 1.52 -4.98 1.97
CA PRO A 57 1.63 -4.40 0.63
C PRO A 57 0.87 -3.08 0.46
N MET A 58 -0.25 -2.87 1.17
CA MET A 58 -0.94 -1.57 1.21
C MET A 58 -0.09 -0.48 1.86
N GLY A 59 0.62 -0.78 2.94
CA GLY A 59 1.52 0.16 3.59
C GLY A 59 2.76 0.48 2.74
N VAL A 60 3.28 -0.51 1.99
CA VAL A 60 4.34 -0.29 0.99
C VAL A 60 3.84 0.62 -0.14
N PHE A 61 2.62 0.39 -0.63
CA PHE A 61 1.99 1.27 -1.62
C PHE A 61 1.90 2.72 -1.11
N GLN A 62 1.48 2.93 0.13
CA GLN A 62 1.41 4.27 0.75
C GLN A 62 2.79 4.94 0.85
N TRP A 63 3.83 4.19 1.21
CA TRP A 63 5.21 4.67 1.22
C TRP A 63 5.67 5.12 -0.17
N LEU A 64 5.46 4.28 -1.18
CA LEU A 64 5.82 4.57 -2.56
C LEU A 64 5.04 5.76 -3.13
N LEU A 65 3.79 5.93 -2.69
CA LEU A 65 2.97 7.08 -3.06
C LEU A 65 3.55 8.37 -2.47
N GLY A 66 3.97 8.34 -1.20
CA GLY A 66 4.67 9.46 -0.57
C GLY A 66 5.96 9.83 -1.30
N ILE A 67 6.76 8.83 -1.69
CA ILE A 67 7.98 9.01 -2.48
C ILE A 67 7.67 9.65 -3.84
N LEU A 68 6.60 9.20 -4.53
CA LEU A 68 6.17 9.79 -5.81
C LEU A 68 5.89 11.29 -5.67
N PHE A 69 5.07 11.68 -4.69
CA PHE A 69 4.70 13.09 -4.50
C PHE A 69 5.90 13.96 -4.14
N LEU A 70 6.80 13.45 -3.30
CA LEU A 70 8.02 14.16 -2.93
C LEU A 70 8.96 14.32 -4.14
N ALA A 71 9.26 13.22 -4.84
CA ALA A 71 10.15 13.22 -6.00
C ALA A 71 9.61 14.07 -7.14
N ALA A 72 8.33 13.94 -7.49
CA ALA A 72 7.68 14.76 -8.49
C ALA A 72 7.70 16.25 -8.10
N GLY A 73 7.43 16.57 -6.84
CA GLY A 73 7.53 17.94 -6.33
C GLY A 73 8.92 18.54 -6.50
N ILE A 74 9.97 17.75 -6.23
CA ILE A 74 11.36 18.20 -6.37
C ILE A 74 11.75 18.36 -7.84
N VAL A 75 11.38 17.43 -8.71
CA VAL A 75 11.68 17.51 -10.15
C VAL A 75 11.00 18.75 -10.76
N ILE A 76 9.71 18.96 -10.47
CA ILE A 76 8.94 20.09 -11.00
C ILE A 76 9.48 21.45 -10.52
N ASN A 77 9.95 21.54 -9.27
CA ASN A 77 10.45 22.83 -8.73
C ASN A 77 11.91 23.12 -9.10
N ASN A 78 12.66 22.13 -9.60
CA ASN A 78 14.03 22.33 -10.11
C ASN A 78 14.09 22.71 -11.60
N ASP A 79 12.95 22.74 -12.30
CA ASP A 79 12.85 23.25 -13.68
C ASP A 79 11.91 24.47 -13.77
N PRO A 80 12.31 25.63 -13.21
CA PRO A 80 11.51 26.85 -13.28
C PRO A 80 11.55 27.53 -14.67
N SER A 81 12.48 27.15 -15.55
CA SER A 81 12.71 27.80 -16.86
C SER A 81 12.08 27.07 -18.06
N GLY A 82 11.43 25.92 -17.84
CA GLY A 82 10.82 25.13 -18.93
C GLY A 82 11.84 24.49 -19.87
N THR A 83 13.11 24.52 -19.47
CA THR A 83 14.22 23.88 -20.16
C THR A 83 14.46 22.56 -19.45
N PRO A 84 14.19 21.39 -20.06
CA PRO A 84 14.25 20.10 -19.39
C PRO A 84 15.67 19.84 -18.86
N SER A 85 15.90 20.28 -17.64
CA SER A 85 17.10 20.03 -16.87
C SER A 85 16.80 18.78 -16.07
N PRO A 86 17.60 17.71 -16.23
CA PRO A 86 17.41 16.55 -15.39
C PRO A 86 17.59 16.99 -13.94
N GLY A 87 16.48 16.99 -13.19
CA GLY A 87 16.51 17.20 -11.75
C GLY A 87 17.51 16.25 -11.08
N PRO A 88 17.82 16.45 -9.79
CA PRO A 88 18.82 15.66 -9.11
C PRO A 88 18.63 14.15 -9.34
N LEU A 89 19.70 13.45 -9.74
CA LEU A 89 19.65 12.03 -10.13
C LEU A 89 18.93 11.15 -9.10
N TRP A 90 19.14 11.41 -7.81
CA TRP A 90 18.49 10.69 -6.72
C TRP A 90 16.96 10.84 -6.74
N ALA A 91 16.43 12.01 -7.09
CA ALA A 91 15.00 12.26 -7.18
C ALA A 91 14.39 11.53 -8.38
N ASN A 92 15.10 11.50 -9.51
CA ASN A 92 14.68 10.72 -10.69
C ASN A 92 14.68 9.22 -10.41
N LEU A 93 15.68 8.69 -9.68
CA LEU A 93 15.71 7.29 -9.26
C LEU A 93 14.52 6.94 -8.34
N LEU A 94 14.21 7.82 -7.38
CA LEU A 94 13.03 7.66 -6.53
C LEU A 94 11.72 7.70 -7.33
N LEU A 95 11.64 8.56 -8.36
CA LEU A 95 10.49 8.65 -9.25
C LEU A 95 10.29 7.34 -10.03
N TRP A 96 11.36 6.80 -10.63
CA TRP A 96 11.31 5.51 -11.33
C TRP A 96 10.92 4.36 -10.41
N LEU A 97 11.49 4.33 -9.20
CA LEU A 97 11.16 3.33 -8.19
C LEU A 97 9.69 3.42 -7.78
N ALA A 98 9.14 4.62 -7.64
CA ALA A 98 7.73 4.82 -7.35
C ALA A 98 6.82 4.44 -8.53
N ILE A 99 7.18 4.81 -9.77
CA ILE A 99 6.43 4.48 -10.99
C ILE A 99 6.31 2.97 -11.18
N LEU A 100 7.37 2.21 -10.91
CA LEU A 100 7.33 0.75 -11.02
C LEU A 100 6.72 0.11 -9.78
N GLY A 101 7.08 0.60 -8.59
CA GLY A 101 6.66 0.01 -7.33
C GLY A 101 5.16 0.21 -7.02
N LEU A 102 4.55 1.33 -7.42
CA LEU A 102 3.14 1.62 -7.14
C LEU A 102 2.20 0.62 -7.84
N PRO A 103 2.31 0.39 -9.17
CA PRO A 103 1.54 -0.65 -9.85
C PRO A 103 1.79 -2.03 -9.25
N THR A 104 3.05 -2.38 -8.96
CA THR A 104 3.37 -3.71 -8.41
C THR A 104 2.75 -3.92 -7.03
N SER A 105 2.94 -2.97 -6.10
CA SER A 105 2.40 -3.05 -4.74
C SER A 105 0.86 -2.96 -4.71
N GLY A 106 0.28 -2.10 -5.56
CA GLY A 106 -1.16 -1.98 -5.73
C GLY A 106 -1.79 -3.26 -6.28
N TRP A 107 -1.17 -3.86 -7.31
CA TRP A 107 -1.61 -5.12 -7.91
C TRP A 107 -1.50 -6.29 -6.94
N LEU A 108 -0.42 -6.33 -6.15
CA LEU A 108 -0.24 -7.32 -5.08
C LEU A 108 -1.32 -7.18 -4.01
N ALA A 109 -1.57 -5.97 -3.52
CA ALA A 109 -2.64 -5.71 -2.55
C ALA A 109 -4.00 -6.13 -3.11
N PHE A 110 -4.32 -5.73 -4.35
CA PHE A 110 -5.57 -6.11 -5.02
C PHE A 110 -5.72 -7.62 -5.17
N SER A 111 -4.65 -8.31 -5.57
CA SER A 111 -4.66 -9.76 -5.78
C SER A 111 -4.82 -10.53 -4.46
N ILE A 112 -4.22 -10.04 -3.37
CA ILE A 112 -4.38 -10.62 -2.03
C ILE A 112 -5.82 -10.42 -1.54
N VAL A 113 -6.38 -9.22 -1.69
CA VAL A 113 -7.76 -8.92 -1.28
C VAL A 113 -8.77 -9.74 -2.10
N SER A 114 -8.62 -9.75 -3.43
CA SER A 114 -9.60 -10.33 -4.36
C SER A 114 -9.54 -11.84 -4.42
N PHE A 115 -8.33 -12.41 -4.40
CA PHE A 115 -8.09 -13.82 -4.72
C PHE A 115 -7.30 -14.57 -3.65
N ASN A 116 -6.83 -13.91 -2.58
CA ASN A 116 -5.88 -14.47 -1.62
C ASN A 116 -4.58 -14.99 -2.26
N ARG A 117 -4.08 -14.27 -3.28
CA ARG A 117 -2.85 -14.62 -4.02
C ARG A 117 -1.93 -13.41 -4.17
N PRO A 118 -0.60 -13.60 -4.17
CA PRO A 118 0.10 -14.87 -4.08
C PRO A 118 0.29 -15.35 -2.62
N GLN A 119 0.17 -16.66 -2.39
CA GLN A 119 0.20 -17.25 -1.04
C GLN A 119 1.55 -17.11 -0.32
N PHE A 120 2.65 -16.89 -1.05
CA PHE A 120 3.97 -16.70 -0.43
C PHE A 120 4.06 -15.36 0.33
N LEU A 121 3.30 -14.34 -0.07
CA LEU A 121 3.20 -13.05 0.61
C LEU A 121 2.14 -13.01 1.72
N VAL A 122 1.46 -14.14 1.96
CA VAL A 122 0.42 -14.24 2.99
C VAL A 122 0.92 -15.18 4.09
N PRO A 123 0.81 -14.79 5.38
CA PRO A 123 1.22 -15.64 6.50
C PRO A 123 0.42 -16.95 6.51
N ARG A 124 1.07 -18.05 6.91
CA ARG A 124 0.55 -19.43 6.78
C ARG A 124 -0.87 -19.60 7.35
N HIS A 125 -1.16 -19.00 8.50
CA HIS A 125 -2.47 -19.12 9.17
C HIS A 125 -3.61 -18.36 8.47
N LEU A 126 -3.33 -17.49 7.48
CA LEU A 126 -4.34 -16.77 6.69
C LEU A 126 -4.50 -17.29 5.26
N ARG A 127 -3.70 -18.30 4.85
CA ARG A 127 -3.70 -18.82 3.47
C ARG A 127 -4.97 -19.59 3.10
N ASN A 128 -5.68 -20.14 4.09
CA ASN A 128 -6.89 -20.93 3.87
C ASN A 128 -8.17 -20.07 3.76
N GLN A 129 -8.06 -18.75 3.96
CA GLN A 129 -9.20 -17.83 3.82
C GLN A 129 -9.54 -17.62 2.34
N LEU A 130 -10.83 -17.48 2.02
CA LEU A 130 -11.28 -17.18 0.66
C LEU A 130 -10.91 -15.74 0.26
N GLY A 131 -10.69 -15.52 -1.03
CA GLY A 131 -10.61 -14.17 -1.60
C GLY A 131 -12.00 -13.54 -1.68
N SER A 132 -12.09 -12.20 -1.68
CA SER A 132 -13.40 -11.52 -1.68
C SER A 132 -14.25 -11.84 -2.92
N LYS A 133 -13.64 -12.02 -4.09
CA LYS A 133 -14.35 -12.41 -5.31
C LYS A 133 -14.83 -13.87 -5.27
N THR A 134 -14.02 -14.76 -4.68
CA THR A 134 -14.38 -16.18 -4.53
C THR A 134 -15.51 -16.35 -3.53
N ALA A 135 -15.47 -15.64 -2.39
CA ALA A 135 -16.52 -15.65 -1.39
C ALA A 135 -17.85 -15.15 -1.98
N LYS A 136 -17.83 -14.03 -2.72
CA LYS A 136 -19.03 -13.51 -3.40
C LYS A 136 -19.65 -14.52 -4.38
N ARG A 137 -18.85 -15.34 -5.06
CA ARG A 137 -19.34 -16.36 -6.00
C ARG A 137 -20.05 -17.52 -5.28
N GLN A 138 -19.76 -17.77 -4.01
CA GLN A 138 -20.41 -18.82 -3.22
C GLN A 138 -21.69 -18.34 -2.53
N GLU A 139 -21.89 -17.01 -2.44
CA GLU A 139 -23.11 -16.38 -1.92
C GLU A 139 -24.23 -16.25 -2.97
N VAL A 140 -23.92 -16.51 -4.25
CA VAL A 140 -24.85 -16.47 -5.40
C VAL A 140 -25.17 -17.89 -5.82
#